data_AF-A0A931MUZ6-F1
#
_entry.id   AF-A0A931MUZ6-F1
#
_cell.length_a   1.000
_cell.length_b   1.000
_cell.length_c   1.000
_cell.angle_alpha   90.00
_cell.angle_beta   90.00
_cell.angle_gamma   90.00
#
_symmetry.space_group_name_H-M   'P 1'
#
loop_
_entity.id
_entity.type
_entity.pdbx_description
1 polymer ?
#
loop_
_entity_poly.entity_id
_entity_poly.type
_entity_poly.pdbx_seq_one_letter_code
_entity_poly.pdbx_strand_id
1 'polypeptide(L)' 'MEENIRSCVTLSLLDDQTLVETYLESLKLQLDDDFVNLISREIDKRSIEIPEH' A
#
# COMPACT_ATOMS: atom_id res chain seq x y z
N MET A 1 6.71 -16.11 -16.37
CA MET A 1 6.19 -14.74 -16.26
C MET A 1 5.17 -14.71 -15.12
N GLU A 2 5.61 -15.02 -13.89
CA GLU A 2 4.70 -15.25 -12.74
C GLU A 2 5.20 -14.57 -11.45
N GLU A 3 6.21 -13.69 -11.52
CA GLU A 3 6.77 -13.05 -10.33
C GLU A 3 6.05 -11.74 -9.94
N ASN A 4 5.20 -11.19 -10.82
CA ASN A 4 4.44 -9.97 -10.55
C ASN A 4 3.10 -10.19 -9.83
N ILE A 5 2.64 -11.43 -9.67
CA ILE A 5 1.32 -11.72 -9.09
C ILE A 5 1.41 -11.81 -7.55
N ARG A 6 2.59 -12.14 -6.99
CA ARG A 6 2.70 -12.48 -5.56
C ARG A 6 2.65 -11.27 -4.62
N SER A 7 3.09 -10.08 -5.07
CA SER A 7 3.14 -8.89 -4.22
C SER A 7 1.75 -8.25 -4.01
N CYS A 8 0.90 -8.27 -5.04
CA CYS A 8 -0.44 -7.68 -4.99
C CYS A 8 -1.42 -8.48 -4.12
N VAL A 9 -1.19 -9.79 -3.94
CA VAL A 9 -2.08 -10.67 -3.17
C VAL A 9 -2.03 -10.35 -1.68
N THR A 10 -0.86 -10.01 -1.13
CA THR A 10 -0.72 -9.75 0.32
C THR A 10 -1.43 -8.44 0.74
N LEU A 11 -1.26 -7.36 -0.03
CA LEU A 11 -1.93 -6.09 0.28
C LEU A 11 -3.44 -6.16 0.13
N SER A 12 -3.94 -6.98 -0.81
CA SER A 12 -5.38 -7.21 -0.99
C SER A 12 -6.08 -7.85 0.23
N LEU A 13 -5.30 -8.47 1.13
CA LEU A 13 -5.81 -9.12 2.34
C LEU A 13 -5.83 -8.17 3.56
N LEU A 14 -5.12 -7.05 3.50
CA LEU A 14 -5.15 -6.05 4.56
C LEU A 14 -6.51 -5.34 4.52
N ASP A 15 -7.09 -5.10 5.69
CA ASP A 15 -8.20 -4.17 5.83
C ASP A 15 -7.73 -2.73 5.57
N ASP A 16 -8.68 -1.83 5.33
CA ASP A 16 -8.38 -0.46 4.90
C ASP A 16 -7.60 0.33 5.95
N GLN A 17 -7.84 0.09 7.25
CA GLN A 17 -7.11 0.75 8.32
C GLN A 17 -5.64 0.29 8.32
N THR A 18 -5.41 -1.03 8.34
CA THR A 18 -4.04 -1.58 8.32
C THR A 18 -3.27 -1.16 7.07
N LEU A 19 -3.95 -1.06 5.91
CA LEU A 19 -3.34 -0.62 4.65
C LEU A 19 -2.87 0.84 4.72
N VAL A 20 -3.70 1.74 5.27
CA VAL A 20 -3.35 3.15 5.47
C VAL A 20 -2.24 3.32 6.50
N GLU A 21 -2.30 2.60 7.62
CA GLU A 21 -1.23 2.61 8.64
C GLU A 21 0.11 2.15 8.02
N THR A 22 0.08 1.09 7.22
CA THR A 22 1.27 0.60 6.50
C THR A 22 1.84 1.64 5.54
N TYR A 23 0.99 2.35 4.80
CA TYR A 23 1.41 3.45 3.93
C TYR A 23 2.08 4.57 4.73
N LEU A 24 1.45 5.06 5.79
CA LEU A 24 1.98 6.15 6.60
C LEU A 24 3.31 5.78 7.28
N GLU A 25 3.43 4.57 7.83
CA GLU A 25 4.68 4.09 8.41
C GLU A 25 5.77 3.90 7.36
N SER A 26 5.42 3.45 6.15
CA SER A 26 6.39 3.32 5.04
C SER A 26 6.97 4.66 4.61
N LEU A 27 6.16 5.73 4.59
CA LEU A 27 6.62 7.09 4.35
C LEU A 27 7.54 7.60 5.46
N LYS A 28 7.19 7.36 6.74
CA LYS A 28 8.00 7.77 7.89
C LYS A 28 9.37 7.09 7.92
N LEU A 29 9.39 5.79 7.59
CA LEU A 29 10.61 4.98 7.55
C LEU A 29 11.45 5.21 6.28
N GLN A 30 10.95 6.00 5.32
CA GLN A 30 11.57 6.22 4.01
C GLN A 30 11.91 4.89 3.33
N LEU A 31 10.92 3.98 3.32
CA LEU A 31 11.06 2.72 2.60
C LEU A 31 11.14 2.96 1.09
N ASP A 32 11.57 1.94 0.38
CA ASP A 32 11.75 1.96 -1.07
C ASP A 32 10.51 2.49 -1.82
N ASP A 33 10.74 3.38 -2.80
CA ASP A 33 9.68 4.05 -3.54
C ASP A 33 8.78 3.08 -4.30
N ASP A 34 9.30 1.93 -4.78
CA ASP A 34 8.48 0.92 -5.45
C ASP A 34 7.51 0.26 -4.46
N PHE A 35 7.93 0.07 -3.21
CA PHE A 35 7.06 -0.46 -2.15
C PHE A 35 5.97 0.54 -1.76
N VAL A 36 6.32 1.81 -1.59
CA VAL A 36 5.35 2.88 -1.29
C VAL A 36 4.34 3.02 -2.43
N ASN A 37 4.81 2.99 -3.68
CA ASN A 37 3.93 3.02 -4.87
C ASN A 37 3.01 1.81 -4.95
N LEU A 38 3.47 0.63 -4.56
CA LEU A 38 2.64 -0.57 -4.52
C LEU A 38 1.45 -0.39 -3.56
N ILE A 39 1.71 0.13 -2.36
CA ILE A 39 0.67 0.38 -1.36
C ILE A 39 -0.28 1.49 -1.83
N SER A 40 0.28 2.60 -2.33
CA SER A 40 -0.49 3.73 -2.86
C SER A 40 -1.48 3.28 -3.95
N ARG A 41 -1.05 2.41 -4.89
CA ARG A 41 -1.92 1.87 -5.93
C ARG A 41 -3.07 1.02 -5.39
N GLU A 42 -2.84 0.25 -4.32
CA GLU A 42 -3.91 -0.55 -3.71
C GLU A 42 -4.88 0.33 -2.91
N ILE A 43 -4.39 1.41 -2.29
CA ILE A 43 -5.24 2.45 -1.65
C ILE A 43 -6.12 3.15 -2.69
N ASP A 44 -5.54 3.61 -3.80
CA ASP A 44 -6.25 4.26 -4.91
C ASP A 44 -7.34 3.34 -5.49
N LYS A 45 -7.01 2.06 -5.70
CA LYS A 45 -7.94 1.04 -6.21
C LYS A 45 -9.16 0.84 -5.31
N ARG A 46 -9.01 1.03 -4.00
CA ARG A 46 -10.10 0.91 -3.02
C ARG A 46 -10.79 2.24 -2.73
N SER A 47 -10.33 3.33 -3.35
CA SER A 47 -10.81 4.69 -3.10
C SER A 47 -10.79 5.06 -1.61
N ILE A 48 -9.76 4.62 -0.87
CA ILE A 48 -9.61 4.98 0.55
C ILE A 48 -9.08 6.41 0.62
N GLU A 49 -9.84 7.30 1.25
CA GLU A 49 -9.39 8.66 1.53
C GLU A 49 -8.30 8.62 2.61
N ILE A 50 -7.07 8.96 2.23
CA ILE A 50 -6.01 9.18 3.21
C ILE A 50 -6.27 10.55 3.83
N PRO A 51 -6.41 10.66 5.16
CA PRO A 51 -6.57 11.95 5.80
C PRO A 51 -5.33 12.80 5.52
N GLU A 52 -5.50 13.85 4.71
CA GLU A 52 -4.48 14.87 4.49
C GLU A 52 -4.21 15.56 5.84
N HIS A 53 -2.95 15.60 6.26
CA HIS A 53 -2.52 16.35 7.44
C HIS A 53 -2.45 17.86 7.14
#